data_AF-A0A4Q6J715-F1
#
_entry.id   AF-A0A4Q6J715-F1
#
_cell.length_a   1.000
_cell.length_b   1.000
_cell.length_c   1.000
_cell.angle_alpha   90.00
_cell.angle_beta   90.00
_cell.angle_gamma   90.00
#
_symmetry.space_group_name_H-M   'P 1'
#
loop_
_entity.id
_entity.type
_entity.pdbx_description
1 polymer ?
#
loop_
_entity_poly.entity_id
_entity_poly.type
_entity_poly.pdbx_seq_one_letter_code
_entity_poly.pdbx_strand_id
1 'polypeptide(L)'
;MLKQELATANGIKKYGRGVSREELDLITKHNSAIYEEIISQAFGGAKSSCHISYASFWVYADTLSEVDGIKRKAAEYGYTNVKTILPHTTDSNGRKQPDPNGAYAVVIDESNALLIGDIAKSLVKILKPVLDSVNDNLLHIYGHMGRFTFKFSDQDTSELFSGAVSKIFNAFQEEHGVMEYQISAAQEGLDCWSVSLNLKAS
;
A
#
# COMPACT_ATOMS: atom_id res chain seq x y z
N MET A 1 -6.59 17.60 8.34
CA MET A 1 -5.90 18.73 7.68
C MET A 1 -4.67 18.31 6.88
N LEU A 2 -3.91 17.27 7.26
CA LEU A 2 -2.71 16.83 6.54
C LEU A 2 -2.89 16.58 5.02
N LYS A 3 -3.92 15.83 4.60
CA LYS A 3 -4.18 15.57 3.17
C LYS A 3 -4.30 16.84 2.33
N GLN A 4 -5.01 17.84 2.85
CA GLN A 4 -5.19 19.12 2.16
C GLN A 4 -3.89 19.91 2.11
N GLU A 5 -3.14 19.94 3.21
CA GLU A 5 -1.86 20.62 3.31
C GLU A 5 -0.83 20.07 2.32
N LEU A 6 -0.74 18.73 2.21
CA LEU A 6 0.09 18.05 1.22
C LEU A 6 -0.36 18.35 -0.22
N ALA A 7 -1.66 18.34 -0.48
CA ALA A 7 -2.21 18.63 -1.80
C ALA A 7 -1.97 20.08 -2.25
N THR A 8 -1.86 21.02 -1.31
CA THR A 8 -1.62 22.45 -1.58
C THR A 8 -0.21 22.90 -1.19
N ALA A 9 0.74 21.98 -1.06
CA ALA A 9 2.11 22.31 -0.67
C ALA A 9 2.75 23.31 -1.64
N ASN A 10 3.33 24.37 -1.08
CA ASN A 10 4.00 25.40 -1.87
C ASN A 10 5.39 24.94 -2.32
N GLY A 11 5.82 25.41 -3.49
CA GLY A 11 7.17 25.16 -3.99
C GLY A 11 7.40 23.78 -4.64
N ILE A 12 6.34 22.99 -4.83
CA ILE A 12 6.41 21.71 -5.55
C ILE A 12 6.73 21.94 -7.04
N LYS A 13 7.78 21.27 -7.50
CA LYS A 13 8.20 21.28 -8.91
C LYS A 13 7.45 20.21 -9.68
N LYS A 14 6.96 20.56 -10.87
CA LYS A 14 6.26 19.62 -11.78
C LYS A 14 7.25 18.98 -12.74
N TYR A 15 6.97 17.74 -13.12
CA TYR A 15 7.69 17.04 -14.18
C TYR A 15 7.25 17.57 -15.56
N GLY A 16 8.20 17.92 -16.41
CA GLY A 16 7.97 18.12 -17.84
C GLY A 16 7.95 16.80 -18.62
N ARG A 17 7.50 16.83 -19.88
CA ARG A 17 7.72 15.70 -20.80
C ARG A 17 9.19 15.70 -21.24
N GLY A 18 9.85 14.53 -21.21
CA GLY A 18 11.22 14.37 -21.70
C GLY A 18 12.33 14.82 -20.74
N VAL A 19 12.02 14.97 -19.45
CA VAL A 19 12.99 15.31 -18.38
C VAL A 19 14.06 14.22 -18.25
N SER A 20 15.32 14.60 -18.07
CA SER A 20 16.42 13.64 -17.89
C SER A 20 16.31 12.90 -16.56
N ARG A 21 17.02 11.78 -16.40
CA ARG A 21 17.02 11.04 -15.13
C ARG A 21 17.61 11.89 -13.99
N GLU A 22 18.69 12.61 -14.26
CA GLU A 22 19.34 13.48 -13.27
C GLU A 22 18.40 14.60 -12.82
N GLU A 23 17.67 15.21 -13.75
CA GLU A 23 16.70 16.25 -13.42
C GLU A 23 15.50 15.68 -12.65
N LEU A 24 15.04 14.47 -12.99
CA LEU A 24 14.00 13.76 -12.24
C LEU A 24 14.45 13.48 -10.81
N ASP A 25 15.69 13.05 -10.59
CA ASP A 25 16.24 12.80 -9.25
C ASP A 25 16.34 14.10 -8.43
N LEU A 26 16.74 15.21 -9.05
CA LEU A 26 16.78 16.53 -8.41
C LEU A 26 15.38 17.04 -8.01
N ILE A 27 14.40 16.91 -8.91
CA ILE A 27 13.00 17.28 -8.63
C ILE A 27 12.43 16.39 -7.53
N THR A 28 12.72 15.09 -7.58
CA THR A 28 12.29 14.11 -6.57
C THR A 28 12.83 14.50 -5.20
N LYS A 29 14.14 14.73 -5.09
CA LYS A 29 14.77 15.16 -3.82
C LYS A 29 14.18 16.47 -3.30
N HIS A 30 13.95 17.44 -4.19
CA HIS A 30 13.35 18.74 -3.83
C HIS A 30 11.92 18.58 -3.29
N ASN A 31 11.06 17.85 -4.02
CA ASN A 31 9.67 17.64 -3.63
C ASN A 31 9.56 16.79 -2.36
N SER A 32 10.35 15.71 -2.27
CA SER A 32 10.40 14.85 -1.08
C SER A 32 10.78 15.64 0.16
N ALA A 33 11.79 16.52 0.09
CA ALA A 33 12.17 17.34 1.24
C ALA A 33 11.04 18.26 1.74
N ILE A 34 10.24 18.84 0.84
CA ILE A 34 9.08 19.67 1.21
C ILE A 34 8.00 18.83 1.89
N TYR A 35 7.65 17.68 1.31
CA TYR A 35 6.61 16.81 1.86
C TYR A 35 7.05 16.18 3.19
N GLU A 36 8.30 15.74 3.29
CA GLU A 36 8.85 15.15 4.52
C GLU A 36 8.84 16.14 5.68
N GLU A 37 9.09 17.43 5.44
CA GLU A 37 8.96 18.45 6.50
C GLU A 37 7.51 18.55 7.00
N ILE A 38 6.54 18.66 6.09
CA ILE A 38 5.11 18.74 6.43
C ILE A 38 4.66 17.47 7.19
N ILE A 39 5.05 16.29 6.70
CA ILE A 39 4.74 15.00 7.32
C ILE A 39 5.37 14.92 8.71
N SER A 40 6.67 15.21 8.83
CA SER A 40 7.38 15.20 10.11
C SER A 40 6.67 16.06 11.15
N GLN A 41 6.33 17.31 10.80
CA GLN A 41 5.58 18.21 11.69
C GLN A 41 4.21 17.63 12.08
N ALA A 42 3.47 17.09 11.09
CA ALA A 42 2.18 16.45 11.32
C ALA A 42 2.28 15.21 12.22
N PHE A 43 3.43 14.54 12.30
CA PHE A 43 3.68 13.40 13.18
C PHE A 43 4.59 13.74 14.39
N GLY A 44 4.67 15.01 14.78
CA GLY A 44 5.35 15.42 16.02
C GLY A 44 6.88 15.44 15.94
N GLY A 45 7.42 15.67 14.74
CA GLY A 45 8.86 15.70 14.48
C GLY A 45 9.47 14.32 14.18
N ALA A 46 8.64 13.29 14.03
CA ALA A 46 9.11 11.96 13.64
C ALA A 46 9.80 12.02 12.27
N LYS A 47 10.91 11.29 12.11
CA LYS A 47 11.53 11.13 10.80
C LYS A 47 10.49 10.55 9.83
N SER A 48 10.50 11.05 8.61
CA SER A 48 9.60 10.57 7.56
C SER A 48 10.35 10.43 6.25
N SER A 49 9.83 9.60 5.36
CA SER A 49 10.31 9.52 3.99
C SER A 49 9.15 9.44 3.02
N CYS A 50 9.25 10.13 1.88
CA CYS A 50 8.33 9.93 0.77
C CYS A 50 9.08 9.92 -0.56
N HIS A 51 8.63 9.11 -1.51
CA HIS A 51 9.27 9.02 -2.81
C HIS A 51 8.41 9.73 -3.86
N ILE A 52 8.91 10.84 -4.40
CA ILE A 52 8.33 11.64 -5.52
C ILE A 52 7.04 12.38 -5.15
N SER A 53 6.12 11.73 -4.44
CA SER A 53 4.80 12.27 -4.09
C SER A 53 4.43 11.95 -2.65
N TYR A 54 3.47 12.71 -2.13
CA TYR A 54 2.87 12.48 -0.82
C TYR A 54 1.81 11.37 -0.80
N ALA A 55 1.50 10.75 -1.95
CA ALA A 55 0.45 9.73 -2.04
C ALA A 55 0.84 8.42 -1.33
N SER A 56 2.13 8.22 -1.06
CA SER A 56 2.67 7.13 -0.26
C SER A 56 3.89 7.62 0.50
N PHE A 57 3.87 7.51 1.83
CA PHE A 57 4.96 7.97 2.69
C PHE A 57 5.11 7.11 3.93
N TRP A 58 6.29 7.16 4.53
CA TRP A 58 6.67 6.39 5.70
C TRP A 58 6.93 7.35 6.86
N VAL A 59 6.51 6.96 8.05
CA VAL A 59 6.85 7.63 9.31
C VAL A 59 7.58 6.62 10.18
N TYR A 60 8.80 6.94 10.58
CA TYR A 60 9.67 6.04 11.32
C TYR A 60 9.36 6.07 12.83
N ALA A 61 9.61 4.95 13.48
CA ALA A 61 9.45 4.78 14.92
C ALA A 61 10.54 3.84 15.47
N ASP A 62 10.91 4.02 16.73
CA ASP A 62 11.86 3.16 17.44
C ASP A 62 11.15 2.12 18.29
N THR A 63 9.87 2.36 18.64
CA THR A 63 9.07 1.43 19.45
C THR A 63 7.70 1.12 18.84
N LEU A 64 7.12 -0.01 19.22
CA LEU A 64 5.74 -0.37 18.84
C LEU A 64 4.70 0.61 19.43
N SER A 65 4.97 1.22 20.58
CA SER A 65 4.08 2.24 21.16
C SER A 65 4.01 3.50 20.28
N GLU A 66 5.13 3.89 19.67
CA GLU A 66 5.17 5.01 18.72
C GLU A 66 4.45 4.65 17.42
N VAL A 67 4.61 3.40 16.95
CA VAL A 67 3.85 2.87 15.80
C VAL A 67 2.34 3.04 16.03
N ASP A 68 1.83 2.65 17.20
CA ASP A 68 0.41 2.78 17.53
C ASP A 68 -0.03 4.26 17.56
N GLY A 69 0.82 5.15 18.08
CA GLY A 69 0.60 6.59 18.06
C GLY A 69 0.51 7.15 16.64
N ILE A 70 1.42 6.75 15.76
CA ILE A 70 1.45 7.14 14.35
C ILE A 70 0.19 6.65 13.63
N LYS A 71 -0.20 5.37 13.79
CA LYS A 71 -1.40 4.83 13.15
C LYS A 71 -2.67 5.54 13.58
N ARG A 72 -2.80 5.81 14.88
CA ARG A 72 -3.95 6.58 15.41
C ARG A 72 -4.03 7.96 14.77
N LYS A 73 -2.90 8.66 14.69
CA LYS A 73 -2.83 9.98 14.06
C LYS A 73 -3.09 9.93 12.55
N ALA A 74 -2.62 8.89 11.85
CA ALA A 74 -2.93 8.66 10.45
C ALA A 74 -4.45 8.46 10.22
N ALA A 75 -5.11 7.70 11.11
CA ALA A 75 -6.56 7.53 11.09
C ALA A 75 -7.32 8.85 11.35
N GLU A 76 -6.83 9.70 12.26
CA GLU A 76 -7.37 11.06 12.47
C GLU A 76 -7.26 11.94 11.21
N TYR A 77 -6.24 11.71 10.37
CA TYR A 77 -6.11 12.33 9.06
C TYR A 77 -6.89 11.63 7.94
N GLY A 78 -7.63 10.57 8.26
CA GLY A 78 -8.47 9.82 7.34
C GLY A 78 -7.70 8.86 6.42
N TYR A 79 -6.49 8.45 6.80
CA TYR A 79 -5.79 7.35 6.11
C TYR A 79 -6.23 6.01 6.68
N THR A 80 -6.54 5.07 5.79
CA THR A 80 -6.98 3.71 6.15
C THR A 80 -6.05 2.64 5.60
N ASN A 81 -5.36 2.90 4.49
CA ASN A 81 -4.29 2.03 3.98
C ASN A 81 -3.00 2.32 4.74
N VAL A 82 -2.87 1.70 5.92
CA VAL A 82 -1.76 1.91 6.84
C VAL A 82 -1.22 0.55 7.29
N LYS A 83 0.11 0.37 7.26
CA LYS A 83 0.77 -0.86 7.73
C LYS A 83 2.13 -0.59 8.36
N THR A 84 2.58 -1.50 9.18
CA THR A 84 3.90 -1.50 9.81
C THR A 84 4.87 -2.43 9.08
N ILE A 85 6.08 -1.95 8.88
CA ILE A 85 7.19 -2.73 8.31
C ILE A 85 8.42 -2.64 9.21
N LEU A 86 9.36 -3.57 8.99
CA LEU A 86 10.74 -3.46 9.44
C LEU A 86 11.54 -2.83 8.29
N PRO A 87 11.84 -1.52 8.34
CA PRO A 87 12.55 -0.85 7.27
C PRO A 87 13.99 -1.38 7.19
N HIS A 88 14.52 -1.41 5.98
CA HIS A 88 15.89 -1.83 5.74
C HIS A 88 16.48 -1.01 4.59
N THR A 89 17.78 -0.77 4.69
CA THR A 89 18.59 -0.31 3.56
C THR A 89 19.36 -1.49 2.97
N THR A 90 19.97 -1.26 1.81
CA THR A 90 20.79 -2.26 1.14
C THR A 90 22.22 -1.72 1.09
N ASP A 91 23.19 -2.52 1.54
CA ASP A 91 24.61 -2.17 1.46
C ASP A 91 25.14 -2.26 0.01
N SER A 92 26.41 -1.89 -0.20
CA SER A 92 27.07 -1.97 -1.51
C SER A 92 27.18 -3.39 -2.08
N ASN A 93 26.97 -4.42 -1.25
CA ASN A 93 26.99 -5.83 -1.63
C ASN A 93 25.58 -6.41 -1.83
N GLY A 94 24.53 -5.58 -1.78
CA GLY A 94 23.15 -6.04 -1.93
C GLY A 94 22.54 -6.65 -0.66
N ARG A 95 23.20 -6.57 0.50
CA ARG A 95 22.73 -7.14 1.76
C ARG A 95 21.79 -6.18 2.47
N LYS A 96 20.69 -6.71 3.00
CA LYS A 96 19.75 -5.95 3.82
C LYS A 96 20.39 -5.65 5.18
N GLN A 97 20.32 -4.40 5.59
CA GLN A 97 20.72 -3.94 6.91
C GLN A 97 19.59 -3.09 7.51
N PRO A 98 19.42 -3.06 8.85
CA PRO A 98 18.41 -2.22 9.49
C PRO A 98 18.50 -0.76 9.00
N ASP A 99 17.35 -0.13 8.82
CA ASP A 99 17.32 1.29 8.45
C ASP A 99 17.78 2.16 9.64
N PRO A 100 18.74 3.09 9.45
CA PRO A 100 19.20 3.97 10.51
C PRO A 100 18.15 5.01 10.97
N ASN A 101 17.04 5.16 10.25
CA ASN A 101 15.99 6.10 10.60
C ASN A 101 15.06 5.62 11.71
N GLY A 102 14.92 4.30 11.88
CA GLY A 102 14.14 3.73 12.98
C GLY A 102 14.03 2.21 12.88
N ALA A 103 13.74 1.56 14.01
CA ALA A 103 13.52 0.11 14.07
C ALA A 103 12.25 -0.35 13.32
N TYR A 104 11.27 0.55 13.22
CA TYR A 104 9.99 0.35 12.56
C TYR A 104 9.67 1.52 11.63
N ALA A 105 8.79 1.27 10.67
CA ALA A 105 8.16 2.34 9.89
C ALA A 105 6.68 2.02 9.67
N VAL A 106 5.85 3.06 9.73
CA VAL A 106 4.45 3.01 9.34
C VAL A 106 4.34 3.56 7.93
N VAL A 107 3.96 2.68 6.99
CA VAL A 107 3.66 3.02 5.61
C VAL A 107 2.22 3.51 5.55
N ILE A 108 2.01 4.70 4.99
CA ILE A 108 0.72 5.37 4.87
C ILE A 108 0.51 5.70 3.40
N ASP A 109 -0.53 5.12 2.83
CA ASP A 109 -0.92 5.32 1.44
C ASP A 109 -2.25 6.10 1.37
N GLU A 110 -2.34 7.07 0.46
CA GLU A 110 -3.55 7.85 0.22
C GLU A 110 -4.65 7.01 -0.44
N SER A 111 -4.25 6.08 -1.32
CA SER A 111 -5.19 5.25 -2.08
C SER A 111 -5.33 3.85 -1.51
N ASN A 112 -6.58 3.41 -1.40
CA ASN A 112 -6.94 2.03 -1.06
C ASN A 112 -7.13 1.16 -2.32
N ALA A 113 -7.00 1.71 -3.53
CA ALA A 113 -7.18 0.92 -4.74
C ALA A 113 -6.38 1.44 -5.95
N LEU A 114 -5.83 0.50 -6.72
CA LEU A 114 -5.30 0.73 -8.06
C LEU A 114 -5.83 -0.35 -9.01
N LEU A 115 -6.87 -0.01 -9.77
CA LEU A 115 -7.54 -0.90 -10.71
C LEU A 115 -7.32 -0.44 -12.15
N ILE A 116 -6.59 -1.24 -12.91
CA ILE A 116 -6.19 -0.91 -14.28
C ILE A 116 -6.93 -1.81 -15.26
N GLY A 117 -7.75 -1.20 -16.12
CA GLY A 117 -8.55 -1.86 -17.15
C GLY A 117 -9.90 -2.39 -16.66
N ASP A 118 -10.76 -2.75 -17.61
CA ASP A 118 -12.16 -3.11 -17.32
C ASP A 118 -12.29 -4.50 -16.69
N ILE A 119 -11.36 -5.41 -16.97
CA ILE A 119 -11.29 -6.72 -16.31
C ILE A 119 -11.13 -6.54 -14.80
N ALA A 120 -10.21 -5.66 -14.39
CA ALA A 120 -9.96 -5.43 -12.97
C ALA A 120 -11.19 -4.85 -12.25
N LYS A 121 -11.82 -3.85 -12.86
CA LYS A 121 -13.05 -3.24 -12.34
C LYS A 121 -14.20 -4.24 -12.28
N SER A 122 -14.33 -5.11 -13.29
CA SER A 122 -15.40 -6.11 -13.35
C SER A 122 -15.23 -7.18 -12.27
N LEU A 123 -14.01 -7.65 -12.05
CA LEU A 123 -13.79 -8.63 -10.99
C LEU A 123 -14.07 -8.06 -9.60
N VAL A 124 -13.64 -6.82 -9.31
CA VAL A 124 -13.96 -6.17 -8.03
C VAL A 124 -15.48 -6.05 -7.82
N LYS A 125 -16.25 -5.80 -8.89
CA LYS A 125 -17.73 -5.82 -8.82
C LYS A 125 -18.28 -7.21 -8.51
N ILE A 126 -17.73 -8.27 -9.10
CA ILE A 126 -18.12 -9.66 -8.82
C ILE A 126 -17.84 -10.02 -7.37
N LEU A 127 -16.67 -9.62 -6.86
CA LEU A 127 -16.25 -9.89 -5.49
C LEU A 127 -16.86 -8.94 -4.45
N LYS A 128 -17.66 -7.96 -4.87
CA LYS A 128 -18.23 -6.94 -3.99
C LYS A 128 -18.92 -7.51 -2.75
N PRO A 129 -19.76 -8.57 -2.81
CA PRO A 129 -20.40 -9.11 -1.62
C PRO A 129 -19.39 -9.64 -0.58
N VAL A 130 -18.28 -10.23 -1.04
CA VAL A 130 -17.21 -10.70 -0.17
C VAL A 130 -16.42 -9.51 0.38
N LEU A 131 -16.07 -8.55 -0.48
CA LEU A 131 -15.33 -7.35 -0.10
C LEU A 131 -16.08 -6.51 0.93
N ASP A 132 -17.40 -6.38 0.80
CA ASP A 132 -18.24 -5.65 1.76
C ASP A 132 -18.20 -6.31 3.16
N SER A 133 -18.01 -7.64 3.25
CA SER A 133 -17.90 -8.35 4.53
C SER A 133 -16.54 -8.21 5.22
N VAL A 134 -15.50 -7.78 4.50
CA VAL A 134 -14.13 -7.64 4.98
C VAL A 134 -13.62 -6.20 4.94
N ASN A 135 -14.48 -5.24 4.62
CA ASN A 135 -14.11 -3.87 4.29
C ASN A 135 -13.40 -3.15 5.43
N ASP A 136 -13.78 -3.43 6.68
CA ASP A 136 -13.20 -2.76 7.86
C ASP A 136 -11.70 -3.04 8.03
N ASN A 137 -11.23 -4.18 7.51
CA ASN A 137 -9.83 -4.58 7.56
C ASN A 137 -9.14 -4.53 6.19
N LEU A 138 -9.84 -4.10 5.13
CA LEU A 138 -9.29 -4.03 3.79
C LEU A 138 -8.44 -2.76 3.63
N LEU A 139 -7.13 -2.94 3.48
CA LEU A 139 -6.16 -1.86 3.31
C LEU A 139 -6.06 -1.42 1.85
N HIS A 140 -5.89 -2.37 0.93
CA HIS A 140 -5.62 -2.06 -0.47
C HIS A 140 -6.11 -3.11 -1.45
N ILE A 141 -6.58 -2.68 -2.62
CA ILE A 141 -6.85 -3.53 -3.78
C ILE A 141 -5.99 -3.11 -4.97
N TYR A 142 -5.11 -4.00 -5.43
CA TYR A 142 -4.44 -3.89 -6.71
C TYR A 142 -5.08 -4.84 -7.72
N GLY A 143 -5.28 -4.40 -8.97
CA GLY A 143 -5.78 -5.24 -10.05
C GLY A 143 -5.28 -4.80 -11.42
N HIS A 144 -4.65 -5.70 -12.16
CA HIS A 144 -4.19 -5.48 -13.54
C HIS A 144 -4.00 -6.80 -14.30
N MET A 145 -4.53 -6.88 -15.53
CA MET A 145 -4.35 -8.03 -16.45
C MET A 145 -4.53 -9.42 -15.80
N GLY A 146 -5.62 -9.60 -15.03
CA GLY A 146 -5.91 -10.89 -14.38
C GLY A 146 -5.13 -11.16 -13.10
N ARG A 147 -4.25 -10.23 -12.68
CA ARG A 147 -3.52 -10.31 -11.40
C ARG A 147 -4.15 -9.35 -10.40
N PHE A 148 -4.49 -9.88 -9.24
CA PHE A 148 -5.15 -9.15 -8.18
C PHE A 148 -4.41 -9.37 -6.87
N THR A 149 -4.28 -8.32 -6.08
CA THR A 149 -3.74 -8.41 -4.72
C THR A 149 -4.63 -7.60 -3.78
N PHE A 150 -5.15 -8.27 -2.76
CA PHE A 150 -5.95 -7.67 -1.70
C PHE A 150 -5.11 -7.67 -0.42
N LYS A 151 -5.05 -6.54 0.27
CA LYS A 151 -4.26 -6.40 1.51
C LYS A 151 -5.16 -6.15 2.70
N PHE A 152 -4.86 -6.79 3.81
CA PHE A 152 -5.66 -6.79 5.02
C PHE A 152 -4.81 -6.45 6.25
N SER A 153 -5.41 -5.79 7.23
CA SER A 153 -4.77 -5.43 8.52
C SER A 153 -4.72 -6.56 9.54
N ASP A 154 -5.32 -7.71 9.25
CA ASP A 154 -5.30 -8.89 10.10
C ASP A 154 -5.30 -10.19 9.27
N GLN A 155 -4.78 -11.24 9.90
CA GLN A 155 -4.67 -12.56 9.29
C GLN A 155 -6.03 -13.22 9.08
N ASP A 156 -6.88 -13.22 10.10
CA ASP A 156 -8.16 -13.94 10.10
C ASP A 156 -9.07 -13.47 8.94
N THR A 157 -9.13 -12.16 8.71
CA THR A 157 -9.89 -11.58 7.61
C THR A 157 -9.28 -11.94 6.25
N SER A 158 -7.96 -11.98 6.14
CA SER A 158 -7.28 -12.41 4.91
C SER A 158 -7.58 -13.88 4.59
N GLU A 159 -7.63 -14.74 5.61
CA GLU A 159 -7.96 -16.16 5.47
C GLU A 159 -9.44 -16.37 5.13
N LEU A 160 -10.34 -15.63 5.78
CA LEU A 160 -11.76 -15.61 5.45
C LEU A 160 -12.01 -15.20 4.00
N PHE A 161 -11.37 -14.10 3.57
CA PHE A 161 -11.46 -13.62 2.19
C PHE A 161 -10.92 -14.66 1.20
N SER A 162 -9.72 -15.21 1.46
CA SER A 162 -9.08 -16.25 0.64
C SER A 162 -9.98 -17.48 0.48
N GLY A 163 -10.59 -17.95 1.58
CA GLY A 163 -11.53 -19.08 1.56
C GLY A 163 -12.81 -18.77 0.76
N ALA A 164 -13.36 -17.56 0.89
CA ALA A 164 -14.55 -17.15 0.14
C ALA A 164 -14.27 -17.05 -1.36
N VAL A 165 -13.16 -16.41 -1.76
CA VAL A 165 -12.74 -16.33 -3.16
C VAL A 165 -12.46 -17.73 -3.73
N SER A 166 -11.75 -18.60 -2.99
CA SER A 166 -11.50 -19.97 -3.44
C SER A 166 -12.80 -20.74 -3.72
N LYS A 167 -13.82 -20.60 -2.84
CA LYS A 167 -15.13 -21.24 -3.05
C LYS A 167 -15.82 -20.76 -4.32
N ILE A 168 -15.82 -19.45 -4.57
CA ILE A 168 -16.42 -18.86 -5.77
C ILE A 168 -15.75 -19.39 -7.04
N PHE A 169 -14.42 -19.40 -7.05
CA PHE A 169 -13.65 -19.79 -8.24
C PHE A 169 -13.63 -21.30 -8.48
N ASN A 170 -13.67 -22.13 -7.42
CA ASN A 170 -13.89 -23.57 -7.55
C ASN A 170 -15.25 -23.90 -8.17
N ALA A 171 -16.32 -23.28 -7.67
CA ALA A 171 -17.66 -23.48 -8.23
C ALA A 171 -17.71 -23.08 -9.71
N PHE A 172 -17.08 -21.95 -10.07
CA PHE A 172 -17.00 -21.51 -11.46
C PHE A 172 -16.20 -22.48 -12.34
N GLN A 173 -15.11 -23.06 -11.83
CA GLN A 173 -14.31 -24.05 -12.55
C GLN A 173 -15.09 -25.35 -12.76
N GLU A 174 -15.84 -25.81 -11.76
CA GLU A 174 -16.70 -27.00 -11.85
C GLU A 174 -17.84 -26.82 -12.88
N GLU A 175 -18.45 -25.63 -12.93
CA GLU A 175 -19.56 -25.34 -13.83
C GLU A 175 -19.14 -25.07 -15.28
N HIS A 176 -17.99 -24.40 -15.47
CA HIS A 176 -17.61 -23.86 -16.77
C HIS A 176 -16.31 -24.44 -17.36
N GLY A 177 -15.45 -25.08 -16.58
CA GLY A 177 -14.28 -25.82 -17.07
C GLY A 177 -13.18 -25.02 -17.79
N VAL A 178 -13.29 -23.69 -17.89
CA VAL A 178 -12.48 -22.88 -18.83
C VAL A 178 -11.42 -22.01 -18.13
N MET A 179 -11.54 -21.73 -16.83
CA MET A 179 -10.66 -20.75 -16.18
C MET A 179 -9.76 -21.38 -15.12
N GLU A 180 -8.45 -21.35 -15.37
CA GLU A 180 -7.45 -21.66 -14.35
C GLU A 180 -7.20 -20.44 -13.45
N TYR A 181 -7.11 -20.68 -12.14
CA TYR A 181 -6.79 -19.64 -11.19
C TYR A 181 -5.81 -20.14 -10.12
N GLN A 182 -5.07 -19.21 -9.53
CA GLN A 182 -4.18 -19.47 -8.41
C GLN A 182 -4.42 -18.43 -7.32
N ILE A 183 -4.60 -18.89 -6.08
CA ILE A 183 -4.67 -18.06 -4.89
C ILE A 183 -3.45 -18.32 -4.02
N SER A 184 -2.83 -17.26 -3.52
CA SER A 184 -1.75 -17.34 -2.54
C SER A 184 -1.92 -16.29 -1.46
N ALA A 185 -1.68 -16.65 -0.20
CA ALA A 185 -1.64 -15.71 0.91
C ALA A 185 -0.20 -15.52 1.42
N ALA A 186 0.15 -14.31 1.83
CA ALA A 186 1.46 -13.99 2.38
C ALA A 186 1.38 -12.86 3.41
N GLN A 187 2.32 -12.83 4.35
CA GLN A 187 2.52 -11.68 5.24
C GLN A 187 3.47 -10.68 4.57
N GLU A 188 3.07 -9.41 4.44
CA GLU A 188 3.83 -8.32 3.78
C GLU A 188 4.35 -7.24 4.76
N GLY A 189 4.01 -7.35 6.03
CA GLY A 189 4.39 -6.44 7.11
C GLY A 189 4.13 -7.08 8.46
N LEU A 190 4.36 -6.35 9.55
CA LEU A 190 4.07 -6.90 10.89
C LEU A 190 2.56 -7.13 11.10
N ASP A 191 1.74 -6.32 10.44
CA ASP A 191 0.29 -6.27 10.55
C ASP A 191 -0.39 -6.13 9.17
N CYS A 192 0.23 -6.71 8.14
CA CYS A 192 -0.32 -6.67 6.79
C CYS A 192 -0.23 -8.05 6.15
N TRP A 193 -1.37 -8.58 5.72
CA TRP A 193 -1.49 -9.84 5.00
C TRP A 193 -2.03 -9.57 3.60
N SER A 194 -1.51 -10.26 2.59
CA SER A 194 -1.99 -10.15 1.22
C SER A 194 -2.55 -11.46 0.72
N VAL A 195 -3.65 -11.37 -0.03
CA VAL A 195 -4.22 -12.46 -0.81
C VAL A 195 -4.08 -12.09 -2.28
N SER A 196 -3.31 -12.87 -3.02
CA SER A 196 -3.12 -12.69 -4.46
C SER A 196 -3.92 -13.71 -5.24
N LEU A 197 -4.69 -13.23 -6.20
CA LEU A 197 -5.47 -14.03 -7.15
C LEU A 197 -4.92 -13.79 -8.56
N ASN A 198 -4.46 -14.86 -9.20
CA ASN A 198 -3.99 -14.83 -10.58
C ASN A 198 -4.94 -15.64 -11.46
N LEU A 199 -5.58 -14.98 -12.40
CA LEU A 199 -6.37 -15.60 -13.47
C LEU A 199 -5.43 -15.91 -14.63
N LYS A 200 -5.39 -17.17 -15.05
CA LYS A 200 -4.66 -17.57 -16.25
C LYS A 200 -5.64 -17.71 -17.40
N ALA A 201 -5.29 -17.12 -18.54
CA ALA A 201 -5.97 -17.45 -19.79
C ALA A 201 -5.51 -18.84 -20.23
N SER A 202 -6.47 -19.76 -20.37
CA SER A 202 -6.32 -21.03 -21.06
C SER A 202 -6.21 -20.84 -22.57
#